data_AF-A0A9J6CDF4-F1
#
_entry.id   AF-A0A9J6CDF4-F1
#
_cell.length_a   1.000
_cell.length_b   1.000
_cell.length_c   1.000
_cell.angle_alpha   90.00
_cell.angle_beta   90.00
_cell.angle_gamma   90.00
#
_symmetry.space_group_name_H-M   'P 1'
#
loop_
_entity.id
_entity.type
_entity.pdbx_description
1 polymer ?
#
loop_
_entity_poly.entity_id
_entity_poly.type
_entity_poly.pdbx_seq_one_letter_code
_entity_poly.pdbx_strand_id
1 'polypeptide(L)'
;MVALTGPESFHGLHFALHQKRRSDPEYLAQQLSRDNSTRRSRREDPEYSAQQLLRENSTRRLRRLDPEYLHNESTRDKLTQQKRRSIRVPWAKALETYNNNIKDGPFHRCYSCDRLFFATQISTTDRDKLIKNNDKKSDDKKITEEFLDSIVLPELLVDVEYSFCSTCMTAIKQKKYPRFNINHSNLRFPDVPDVVKNLTPLAERCVAARIPFMKIEQVSFDKQLKIKSGVVNVPIDVRKTVESIPRPPEESGVIEISLMRRMEYKNAYLKEMIRPADVWAAARLLCDTPLYKRENITMNPEMDPNVLSSTATDDMNQLRIADSNRPEEPVPGSSELPDRHLPEETLLDSTDAVRFAPGEGENPIPMYMDPYCEELAFPTIWFGHPRGVPPKGIRLSFLDHINSEIRRFDRRACRPDHILFLHKKAQIEQLTKQVNIVLRKSAQTNNITAAQVRNKQFIDNAVNNDSAYRFMSAITGSPAYFEAQKKKIMATVRQTGGFTLFITMSAAETHWPELLVILKKTVDKEEDNREQALEIDF
;
A
#
# COMPACT_ATOMS: atom_id res chain seq x y z
N MET A 1 -26.69 -52.83 -72.37
CA MET A 1 -27.58 -52.34 -71.30
C MET A 1 -26.72 -52.03 -70.09
N VAL A 2 -26.77 -50.77 -69.68
CA VAL A 2 -26.08 -50.18 -68.52
C VAL A 2 -26.93 -50.40 -67.27
N ALA A 3 -26.27 -50.33 -66.09
CA ALA A 3 -26.81 -50.10 -64.74
C ALA A 3 -27.24 -51.37 -63.97
N LEU A 4 -26.92 -51.59 -62.67
CA LEU A 4 -26.59 -50.69 -61.55
C LEU A 4 -25.62 -51.39 -60.57
N THR A 5 -24.46 -50.79 -60.32
CA THR A 5 -23.67 -50.99 -59.09
C THR A 5 -24.40 -50.28 -57.94
N GLY A 6 -24.90 -51.02 -56.96
CA GLY A 6 -25.58 -50.46 -55.78
C GLY A 6 -24.61 -49.72 -54.84
N PRO A 7 -25.05 -48.69 -54.10
CA PRO A 7 -24.19 -47.80 -53.31
C PRO A 7 -23.69 -48.39 -51.98
N GLU A 8 -24.16 -49.58 -51.59
CA GLU A 8 -23.98 -50.11 -50.24
C GLU A 8 -22.65 -50.86 -50.02
N SER A 9 -21.97 -51.31 -51.09
CA SER A 9 -20.69 -52.02 -50.97
C SER A 9 -19.48 -51.08 -50.84
N PHE A 10 -19.57 -49.86 -51.39
CA PHE A 10 -18.47 -48.89 -51.37
C PHE A 10 -18.24 -48.28 -49.99
N HIS A 11 -19.31 -48.03 -49.21
CA HIS A 11 -19.20 -47.43 -47.89
C HIS A 11 -18.57 -48.35 -46.85
N GLY A 12 -18.90 -49.65 -46.88
CA GLY A 12 -18.30 -50.66 -45.99
C GLY A 12 -16.82 -50.91 -46.29
N LEU A 13 -16.45 -50.99 -47.57
CA LEU A 13 -15.05 -51.09 -48.01
C LEU A 13 -14.24 -49.85 -47.64
N HIS A 14 -14.81 -48.65 -47.80
CA HIS A 14 -14.15 -47.39 -47.42
C HIS A 14 -13.96 -47.26 -45.90
N PHE A 15 -14.94 -47.70 -45.10
CA PHE A 15 -14.82 -47.72 -43.64
C PHE A 15 -13.73 -48.69 -43.17
N ALA A 16 -13.68 -49.90 -43.73
CA ALA A 16 -12.65 -50.91 -43.42
C ALA A 16 -11.24 -50.46 -43.83
N LEU A 17 -11.09 -49.80 -44.99
CA LEU A 17 -9.82 -49.22 -45.44
C LEU A 17 -9.39 -48.02 -44.57
N HIS A 18 -10.33 -47.18 -44.15
CA HIS A 18 -10.05 -46.07 -43.24
C HIS A 18 -9.66 -46.55 -41.83
N GLN A 19 -10.26 -47.65 -41.36
CA GLN A 19 -9.90 -48.29 -40.09
C GLN A 19 -8.49 -48.90 -40.13
N LYS A 20 -8.10 -49.55 -41.24
CA LYS A 20 -6.72 -50.02 -41.48
C LYS A 20 -5.70 -48.88 -41.57
N ARG A 21 -6.04 -47.73 -42.18
CA ARG A 21 -5.13 -46.57 -42.18
C ARG A 21 -4.96 -45.97 -40.78
N ARG A 22 -6.01 -45.97 -39.95
CA ARG A 22 -5.94 -45.47 -38.57
C ARG A 22 -5.21 -46.41 -37.60
N SER A 23 -4.98 -47.68 -37.96
CA SER A 23 -4.10 -48.55 -37.18
C SER A 23 -2.62 -48.23 -37.38
N ASP A 24 -2.24 -47.53 -38.44
CA ASP A 24 -0.87 -47.07 -38.65
C ASP A 24 -0.58 -45.85 -37.75
N PRO A 25 0.41 -45.94 -36.84
CA PRO A 25 0.68 -44.90 -35.85
C PRO A 25 1.13 -43.58 -36.47
N GLU A 26 1.84 -43.64 -37.61
CA GLU A 26 2.33 -42.45 -38.33
C GLU A 26 1.19 -41.69 -39.04
N TYR A 27 0.25 -42.42 -39.66
CA TYR A 27 -0.95 -41.83 -40.25
C TYR A 27 -1.85 -41.19 -39.18
N LEU A 28 -2.03 -41.86 -38.04
CA LEU A 28 -2.82 -41.35 -36.92
C LEU A 28 -2.19 -40.08 -36.33
N ALA A 29 -0.86 -40.04 -36.19
CA ALA A 29 -0.13 -38.84 -35.72
C ALA A 29 -0.29 -37.65 -36.69
N GLN A 30 -0.20 -37.89 -38.00
CA GLN A 30 -0.43 -36.85 -39.01
C GLN A 30 -1.88 -36.36 -39.02
N GLN A 31 -2.86 -37.27 -38.89
CA GLN A 31 -4.28 -36.91 -38.81
C GLN A 31 -4.55 -36.06 -37.55
N LEU A 32 -4.03 -36.47 -36.39
CA LEU A 32 -4.16 -35.70 -35.15
C LEU A 32 -3.48 -34.33 -35.24
N SER A 33 -2.31 -34.24 -35.90
CA SER A 33 -1.62 -32.96 -36.12
C SER A 33 -2.45 -32.01 -36.98
N ARG A 34 -3.06 -32.50 -38.07
CA ARG A 34 -3.98 -31.74 -38.93
C ARG A 34 -5.29 -31.35 -38.21
N ASP A 35 -5.86 -32.26 -37.43
CA ASP A 35 -7.07 -31.98 -36.65
C ASP A 35 -6.79 -30.96 -35.53
N ASN A 36 -5.60 -31.03 -34.91
CA ASN A 36 -5.19 -30.07 -33.91
C ASN A 36 -4.88 -28.70 -34.51
N SER A 37 -4.24 -28.62 -35.68
CA SER A 37 -3.98 -27.35 -36.35
C SER A 37 -5.27 -26.66 -36.80
N THR A 38 -6.20 -27.41 -37.41
CA THR A 38 -7.52 -26.88 -37.81
C THR A 38 -8.37 -26.44 -36.61
N ARG A 39 -8.37 -27.21 -35.51
CA ARG A 39 -9.03 -26.79 -34.25
C ARG A 39 -8.40 -25.54 -33.65
N ARG A 40 -7.08 -25.40 -33.78
CA ARG A 40 -6.34 -24.23 -33.28
C ARG A 40 -6.66 -22.98 -34.10
N SER A 41 -6.63 -23.05 -35.43
CA SER A 41 -7.01 -21.94 -36.31
C SER A 41 -8.43 -21.44 -36.02
N ARG A 42 -9.40 -22.36 -35.87
CA ARG A 42 -10.79 -21.98 -35.49
C ARG A 42 -10.90 -21.27 -34.15
N ARG A 43 -10.03 -21.57 -33.18
CA ARG A 43 -10.03 -20.92 -31.86
C ARG A 43 -9.33 -19.55 -31.88
N GLU A 44 -8.41 -19.36 -32.81
CA GLU A 44 -7.70 -18.09 -33.03
C GLU A 44 -8.59 -17.10 -33.79
N ASP A 45 -9.59 -17.58 -34.56
CA ASP A 45 -10.62 -16.75 -35.20
C ASP A 45 -11.53 -16.06 -34.16
N PRO A 46 -11.53 -14.71 -34.06
CA PRO A 46 -12.28 -13.98 -33.04
C PRO A 46 -13.80 -14.15 -33.17
N GLU A 47 -14.34 -14.21 -34.39
CA GLU A 47 -15.76 -14.36 -34.65
C GLU A 47 -16.30 -15.73 -34.24
N TYR A 48 -15.55 -16.79 -34.55
CA TYR A 48 -15.91 -18.16 -34.16
C TYR A 48 -15.92 -18.31 -32.63
N SER A 49 -14.88 -17.79 -31.97
CA SER A 49 -14.77 -17.78 -30.51
C SER A 49 -15.92 -17.02 -29.84
N ALA A 50 -16.27 -15.84 -30.37
CA ALA A 50 -17.38 -15.03 -29.86
C ALA A 50 -18.75 -15.73 -30.00
N GLN A 51 -19.01 -16.36 -31.16
CA GLN A 51 -20.24 -17.12 -31.39
C GLN A 51 -20.33 -18.36 -30.49
N GLN A 52 -19.21 -19.05 -30.27
CA GLN A 52 -19.15 -20.19 -29.36
C GLN A 52 -19.44 -19.76 -27.91
N LEU A 53 -18.84 -18.66 -27.44
CA LEU A 53 -19.12 -18.09 -26.12
C LEU A 53 -20.59 -17.68 -25.95
N LEU A 54 -21.22 -17.11 -26.98
CA LEU A 54 -22.64 -16.77 -26.95
C LEU A 54 -23.52 -18.01 -26.83
N ARG A 55 -23.22 -19.09 -27.57
CA ARG A 55 -23.92 -20.38 -27.48
C ARG A 55 -23.70 -21.07 -26.14
N GLU A 56 -22.48 -21.03 -25.61
CA GLU A 56 -22.18 -21.59 -24.28
C GLU A 56 -22.88 -20.80 -23.18
N ASN A 57 -22.93 -19.47 -23.28
CA ASN A 57 -23.65 -18.62 -22.33
C ASN A 57 -25.17 -18.84 -22.40
N SER A 58 -25.75 -18.98 -23.60
CA SER A 58 -27.18 -19.25 -23.76
C SER A 58 -27.56 -20.64 -23.23
N THR A 59 -26.76 -21.66 -23.52
CA THR A 59 -26.98 -23.02 -22.99
C THR A 59 -26.76 -23.11 -21.48
N ARG A 60 -25.81 -22.35 -20.91
CA ARG A 60 -25.66 -22.23 -19.45
C ARG A 60 -26.84 -21.51 -18.80
N ARG A 61 -27.38 -20.46 -19.44
CA ARG A 61 -28.59 -19.76 -18.97
C ARG A 61 -29.80 -20.68 -18.99
N LEU A 62 -30.01 -21.42 -20.07
CA LEU A 62 -31.10 -22.40 -20.20
C LEU A 62 -31.00 -23.50 -19.14
N ARG A 63 -29.80 -24.04 -18.87
CA ARG A 63 -29.58 -25.02 -17.79
C ARG A 63 -29.91 -24.47 -16.40
N ARG A 64 -29.75 -23.17 -16.16
CA ARG A 64 -30.08 -22.54 -14.87
C ARG A 64 -31.56 -22.16 -14.72
N LEU A 65 -32.36 -22.26 -15.78
CA LEU A 65 -33.81 -22.12 -15.69
C LEU A 65 -34.48 -23.44 -15.26
N ASP A 66 -33.77 -24.56 -15.40
CA ASP A 66 -34.21 -25.88 -14.95
C ASP A 66 -34.06 -26.01 -13.41
N PRO A 67 -35.17 -26.18 -12.66
CA PRO A 67 -35.13 -26.35 -11.21
C PRO A 67 -34.35 -27.59 -10.76
N GLU A 68 -34.34 -28.66 -11.55
CA GLU A 68 -33.70 -29.93 -11.19
C GLU A 68 -32.18 -29.82 -11.28
N TYR A 69 -31.67 -29.12 -12.31
CA TYR A 69 -30.26 -28.77 -12.44
C TYR A 69 -29.76 -27.95 -11.26
N LEU A 70 -30.50 -26.90 -10.85
CA LEU A 70 -30.16 -26.08 -9.69
C LEU A 70 -30.15 -26.87 -8.38
N HIS A 71 -31.10 -27.78 -8.20
CA HIS A 71 -31.15 -28.65 -7.03
C HIS A 71 -29.92 -29.58 -6.96
N ASN A 72 -29.56 -30.20 -8.10
CA ASN A 72 -28.41 -31.10 -8.21
C ASN A 72 -27.06 -30.39 -8.06
N GLU A 73 -26.95 -29.14 -8.54
CA GLU A 73 -25.77 -28.29 -8.32
C GLU A 73 -25.65 -27.93 -6.82
N SER A 74 -26.76 -27.55 -6.18
CA SER A 74 -26.80 -27.25 -4.74
C SER A 74 -26.45 -28.46 -3.87
N THR A 75 -26.94 -29.66 -4.19
CA THR A 75 -26.62 -30.88 -3.44
C THR A 75 -25.16 -31.30 -3.63
N ARG A 76 -24.60 -31.18 -4.84
CA ARG A 76 -23.16 -31.38 -5.09
C ARG A 76 -22.30 -30.41 -4.31
N ASP A 77 -22.64 -29.13 -4.29
CA ASP A 77 -21.90 -28.11 -3.54
C ASP A 77 -21.96 -28.39 -2.03
N LYS A 78 -23.14 -28.74 -1.51
CA LYS A 78 -23.32 -29.17 -0.11
C LYS A 78 -22.46 -30.40 0.21
N LEU A 79 -22.47 -31.44 -0.63
CA LEU A 79 -21.66 -32.65 -0.44
C LEU A 79 -20.16 -32.34 -0.52
N THR A 80 -19.73 -31.48 -1.43
CA THR A 80 -18.33 -31.07 -1.58
C THR A 80 -17.87 -30.27 -0.37
N GLN A 81 -18.72 -29.37 0.14
CA GLN A 81 -18.49 -28.61 1.36
C GLN A 81 -18.47 -29.52 2.60
N GLN A 82 -19.33 -30.53 2.64
CA GLN A 82 -19.38 -31.53 3.71
C GLN A 82 -18.13 -32.42 3.70
N LYS A 83 -17.64 -32.83 2.52
CA LYS A 83 -16.35 -33.54 2.36
C LYS A 83 -15.14 -32.68 2.77
N ARG A 84 -15.15 -31.39 2.46
CA ARG A 84 -14.12 -30.45 2.95
C ARG A 84 -14.16 -30.29 4.48
N ARG A 85 -15.35 -30.32 5.07
CA ARG A 85 -15.54 -30.29 6.54
C ARG A 85 -15.25 -31.62 7.23
N SER A 86 -15.35 -32.76 6.52
CA SER A 86 -15.08 -34.10 7.07
C SER A 86 -13.60 -34.44 7.13
N ILE A 87 -12.72 -33.67 6.48
CA ILE A 87 -11.28 -33.65 6.78
C ILE A 87 -11.12 -32.90 8.12
N ARG A 88 -11.60 -33.52 9.21
CA ARG A 88 -11.33 -33.07 10.56
C ARG A 88 -9.91 -33.53 10.86
N VAL A 89 -8.95 -32.64 10.64
CA VAL A 89 -7.66 -32.76 11.31
C VAL A 89 -7.97 -32.89 12.80
N PRO A 90 -7.43 -33.91 13.52
CA PRO A 90 -7.63 -34.03 14.95
C PRO A 90 -7.31 -32.69 15.63
N TRP A 91 -8.17 -32.23 16.53
CA TRP A 91 -8.03 -30.91 17.18
C TRP A 91 -6.63 -30.71 17.76
N ALA A 92 -6.05 -31.74 18.38
CA ALA A 92 -4.69 -31.71 18.92
C ALA A 92 -3.63 -31.36 17.86
N LYS A 93 -3.70 -31.98 16.67
CA LYS A 93 -2.76 -31.70 15.58
C LYS A 93 -2.98 -30.31 14.98
N ALA A 94 -4.23 -29.86 14.90
CA ALA A 94 -4.54 -28.50 14.46
C ALA A 94 -4.02 -27.45 15.45
N LEU A 95 -4.16 -27.71 16.75
CA LEU A 95 -3.67 -26.85 17.84
C LEU A 95 -2.14 -26.78 17.85
N GLU A 96 -1.46 -27.92 17.68
CA GLU A 96 0.00 -27.98 17.58
C GLU A 96 0.51 -27.21 16.36
N THR A 97 -0.13 -27.39 15.20
CA THR A 97 0.20 -26.64 13.98
C THR A 97 0.00 -25.14 14.18
N TYR A 98 -1.09 -24.74 14.86
CA TYR A 98 -1.37 -23.34 15.19
C TYR A 98 -0.30 -22.76 16.12
N ASN A 99 0.04 -23.45 17.21
CA ASN A 99 1.05 -22.99 18.17
C ASN A 99 2.45 -22.87 17.53
N ASN A 100 2.80 -23.77 16.62
CA ASN A 100 4.05 -23.68 15.88
C ASN A 100 4.05 -22.50 14.89
N ASN A 101 2.92 -22.24 14.24
CA ASN A 101 2.78 -21.09 13.33
C ASN A 101 2.77 -19.74 14.05
N ILE A 102 2.33 -19.67 15.31
CA ILE A 102 2.37 -18.42 16.10
C ILE A 102 3.78 -18.05 16.55
N LYS A 103 4.61 -19.06 16.82
CA LYS A 103 6.01 -18.82 17.20
C LYS A 103 6.82 -18.17 16.07
N ASP A 104 6.46 -18.47 14.82
CA ASP A 104 7.14 -17.93 13.65
C ASP A 104 6.45 -16.65 13.16
N GLY A 105 7.19 -15.56 13.14
CA GLY A 105 6.74 -14.27 12.63
C GLY A 105 7.06 -14.08 11.16
N PRO A 106 6.64 -12.94 10.57
CA PRO A 106 7.06 -12.56 9.24
C PRO A 106 8.52 -12.06 9.27
N PHE A 107 9.49 -12.99 9.31
CA PHE A 107 10.93 -12.69 9.29
C PHE A 107 11.58 -12.97 7.94
N HIS A 108 10.99 -13.86 7.16
CA HIS A 108 11.64 -14.36 5.96
C HIS A 108 11.51 -13.34 4.84
N ARG A 109 12.65 -12.81 4.40
CA ARG A 109 12.78 -11.81 3.33
C ARG A 109 12.68 -12.48 1.96
N CYS A 110 11.82 -11.97 1.09
CA CYS A 110 11.75 -12.43 -0.30
C CYS A 110 12.78 -11.70 -1.17
N TYR A 111 13.61 -12.45 -1.89
CA TYR A 111 14.78 -11.94 -2.63
C TYR A 111 14.40 -11.11 -3.86
N SER A 112 13.14 -11.18 -4.31
CA SER A 112 12.64 -10.40 -5.45
C SER A 112 11.83 -9.16 -5.05
N CYS A 113 10.96 -9.29 -4.05
CA CYS A 113 10.02 -8.23 -3.68
C CYS A 113 10.32 -7.56 -2.35
N ASP A 114 11.41 -7.97 -1.67
CA ASP A 114 11.91 -7.47 -0.36
C ASP A 114 10.87 -7.49 0.77
N ARG A 115 9.73 -8.15 0.55
CA ARG A 115 8.69 -8.24 1.55
C ARG A 115 9.01 -9.35 2.54
N LEU A 116 8.58 -9.13 3.78
CA LEU A 116 8.64 -10.07 4.88
C LEU A 116 7.41 -10.98 4.87
N PHE A 117 7.67 -12.27 5.03
CA PHE A 117 6.67 -13.34 5.01
C PHE A 117 6.94 -14.36 6.12
N PHE A 118 5.92 -15.13 6.47
CA PHE A 118 6.05 -16.32 7.32
C PHE A 118 6.81 -17.43 6.58
N ALA A 119 7.45 -18.37 7.29
CA ALA A 119 8.16 -19.49 6.66
C ALA A 119 7.27 -20.27 5.70
N THR A 120 6.00 -20.46 6.06
CA THR A 120 5.00 -21.19 5.24
C THR A 120 4.71 -20.55 3.87
N GLN A 121 5.01 -19.26 3.71
CA GLN A 121 4.72 -18.49 2.50
C GLN A 121 5.95 -18.34 1.58
N ILE A 122 7.12 -18.79 2.03
CA ILE A 122 8.38 -18.75 1.30
C ILE A 122 8.81 -20.15 0.90
N SER A 123 9.37 -20.24 -0.30
CA SER A 123 10.05 -21.42 -0.81
C SER A 123 11.52 -21.08 -1.03
N THR A 124 12.39 -21.85 -0.40
CA THR A 124 13.84 -21.84 -0.64
C THR A 124 14.15 -22.75 -1.83
N THR A 125 14.98 -22.26 -2.74
CA THR A 125 15.43 -23.01 -3.91
C THR A 125 16.84 -22.60 -4.31
N ASP A 126 17.69 -23.59 -4.61
CA ASP A 126 19.03 -23.38 -5.13
C ASP A 126 18.97 -22.71 -6.51
N ARG A 127 19.92 -21.81 -6.77
CA ARG A 127 20.08 -21.13 -8.06
C ARG A 127 20.14 -22.10 -9.24
N ASP A 128 20.95 -23.14 -9.13
CA ASP A 128 21.16 -24.14 -10.18
C ASP A 128 19.89 -24.92 -10.53
N LYS A 129 19.05 -25.23 -9.53
CA LYS A 129 17.81 -25.98 -9.72
C LYS A 129 16.77 -25.17 -10.49
N LEU A 130 16.78 -23.83 -10.35
CA LEU A 130 15.90 -22.95 -11.10
C LEU A 130 16.30 -22.86 -12.58
N ILE A 131 17.60 -22.88 -12.87
CA ILE A 131 18.15 -22.83 -14.23
C ILE A 131 17.96 -24.16 -14.96
N LYS A 132 18.14 -25.30 -14.26
CA LYS A 132 18.05 -26.65 -14.84
C LYS A 132 16.62 -27.11 -15.18
N ASN A 133 15.58 -26.55 -14.55
CA ASN A 133 14.18 -26.97 -14.77
C ASN A 133 13.53 -26.47 -16.10
N ASN A 134 14.33 -26.17 -17.12
CA ASN A 134 13.88 -25.52 -18.38
C ASN A 134 13.28 -26.47 -19.44
N ASP A 135 13.27 -27.79 -19.22
CA ASP A 135 13.29 -28.78 -20.32
C ASP A 135 11.98 -29.16 -21.04
N LYS A 136 10.84 -28.48 -20.88
CA LYS A 136 9.58 -29.02 -21.46
C LYS A 136 8.67 -28.12 -22.29
N LYS A 137 9.03 -26.89 -22.67
CA LYS A 137 8.27 -26.12 -23.70
C LYS A 137 9.00 -24.86 -24.17
N SER A 138 9.19 -24.78 -25.50
CA SER A 138 9.57 -23.64 -26.36
C SER A 138 10.85 -22.87 -25.99
N ASP A 139 11.76 -22.77 -26.95
CA ASP A 139 13.11 -22.17 -26.82
C ASP A 139 13.14 -20.65 -26.54
N ASP A 140 12.05 -19.91 -26.74
CA ASP A 140 12.10 -18.43 -26.74
C ASP A 140 12.11 -17.76 -25.36
N LYS A 141 11.99 -18.51 -24.25
CA LYS A 141 12.08 -17.97 -22.88
C LYS A 141 12.73 -18.98 -21.95
N LYS A 142 14.06 -19.13 -21.99
CA LYS A 142 14.77 -19.88 -20.95
C LYS A 142 14.95 -18.98 -19.73
N ILE A 143 14.92 -19.55 -18.52
CA ILE A 143 15.38 -18.84 -17.33
C ILE A 143 16.90 -18.74 -17.46
N THR A 144 17.40 -17.56 -17.82
CA THR A 144 18.83 -17.26 -17.91
C THR A 144 19.35 -16.76 -16.56
N GLU A 145 20.67 -16.83 -16.36
CA GLU A 145 21.33 -16.26 -15.18
C GLU A 145 21.08 -14.75 -15.08
N GLU A 146 21.20 -14.04 -16.21
CA GLU A 146 20.89 -12.61 -16.30
C GLU A 146 19.46 -12.26 -15.86
N PHE A 147 18.48 -13.11 -16.21
CA PHE A 147 17.08 -12.90 -15.78
C PHE A 147 16.94 -13.08 -14.27
N LEU A 148 17.59 -14.07 -13.67
CA LEU A 148 17.57 -14.24 -12.21
C LEU A 148 18.30 -13.09 -11.50
N ASP A 149 19.43 -12.65 -12.03
CA ASP A 149 20.24 -11.57 -11.46
C ASP A 149 19.51 -10.23 -11.51
N SER A 150 18.72 -9.99 -12.58
CA SER A 150 17.85 -8.81 -12.66
C SER A 150 16.68 -8.85 -11.66
N ILE A 151 16.26 -10.05 -11.24
CA ILE A 151 15.13 -10.25 -10.34
C ILE A 151 15.54 -10.17 -8.87
N VAL A 152 16.70 -10.73 -8.55
CA VAL A 152 17.21 -10.82 -7.18
C VAL A 152 17.83 -9.48 -6.77
N LEU A 153 17.71 -9.14 -5.49
CA LEU A 153 18.33 -7.95 -4.93
C LEU A 153 19.87 -8.05 -5.04
N PRO A 154 20.59 -7.00 -5.50
CA PRO A 154 22.03 -7.06 -5.71
C PRO A 154 22.83 -7.51 -4.49
N GLU A 155 22.40 -7.08 -3.30
CA GLU A 155 23.00 -7.43 -2.00
C GLU A 155 22.89 -8.92 -1.65
N LEU A 156 21.95 -9.64 -2.27
CA LEU A 156 21.63 -11.05 -1.98
C LEU A 156 22.07 -12.01 -3.11
N LEU A 157 22.78 -11.50 -4.12
CA LEU A 157 23.29 -12.32 -5.24
C LEU A 157 24.42 -13.28 -4.83
N VAL A 158 24.99 -13.08 -3.64
CA VAL A 158 26.10 -13.88 -3.10
C VAL A 158 25.61 -15.22 -2.55
N ASP A 159 24.31 -15.34 -2.24
CA ASP A 159 23.75 -16.51 -1.57
C ASP A 159 23.57 -17.71 -2.52
N VAL A 160 23.85 -18.91 -2.01
CA VAL A 160 23.68 -20.18 -2.74
C VAL A 160 22.20 -20.58 -2.84
N GLU A 161 21.41 -20.23 -1.80
CA GLU A 161 19.98 -20.52 -1.72
C GLU A 161 19.16 -19.23 -1.79
N TYR A 162 18.17 -19.21 -2.69
CA TYR A 162 17.28 -18.06 -2.83
C TYR A 162 15.92 -18.32 -2.19
N SER A 163 15.46 -17.35 -1.41
CA SER A 163 14.14 -17.35 -0.78
C SER A 163 13.15 -16.50 -1.58
N PHE A 164 12.11 -17.14 -2.15
CA PHE A 164 11.04 -16.43 -2.85
C PHE A 164 9.67 -16.73 -2.24
N CYS A 165 8.82 -15.71 -2.19
CA CYS A 165 7.42 -15.93 -1.83
C CYS A 165 6.66 -16.65 -2.94
N SER A 166 5.56 -17.33 -2.60
CA SER A 166 4.74 -18.12 -3.53
C SER A 166 4.36 -17.37 -4.82
N THR A 167 4.04 -16.08 -4.72
CA THR A 167 3.69 -15.24 -5.89
C THR A 167 4.89 -14.96 -6.80
N CYS A 168 6.05 -14.64 -6.23
CA CYS A 168 7.28 -14.42 -7.01
C CYS A 168 7.75 -15.72 -7.65
N MET A 169 7.76 -16.81 -6.89
CA MET A 169 8.09 -18.14 -7.39
C MET A 169 7.20 -18.57 -8.55
N THR A 170 5.89 -18.30 -8.46
CA THR A 170 4.95 -18.59 -9.55
C THR A 170 5.25 -17.76 -10.79
N ALA A 171 5.57 -16.47 -10.64
CA ALA A 171 5.92 -15.60 -11.77
C ALA A 171 7.25 -16.02 -12.43
N ILE A 172 8.27 -16.35 -11.63
CA ILE A 172 9.58 -16.83 -12.09
C ILE A 172 9.42 -18.13 -12.89
N LYS A 173 8.65 -19.10 -12.37
CA LYS A 173 8.31 -20.34 -13.10
C LYS A 173 7.56 -20.09 -14.40
N GLN A 174 6.74 -19.03 -14.44
CA GLN A 174 6.06 -18.57 -15.66
C GLN A 174 6.95 -17.74 -16.58
N LYS A 175 8.24 -17.56 -16.27
CA LYS A 175 9.21 -16.79 -17.05
C LYS A 175 8.76 -15.33 -17.24
N LYS A 176 8.19 -14.75 -16.18
CA LYS A 176 7.70 -13.36 -16.13
C LYS A 176 8.28 -12.66 -14.91
N TYR A 177 8.51 -11.36 -15.03
CA TYR A 177 8.88 -10.53 -13.88
C TYR A 177 7.76 -10.52 -12.83
N PRO A 178 8.08 -10.74 -11.55
CA PRO A 178 7.12 -10.57 -10.47
C PRO A 178 6.57 -9.14 -10.44
N ARG A 179 5.26 -9.00 -10.19
CA ARG A 179 4.57 -7.70 -10.18
C ARG A 179 5.20 -6.69 -9.21
N PHE A 180 5.62 -7.18 -8.04
CA PHE A 180 6.23 -6.40 -6.96
C PHE A 180 7.75 -6.53 -6.93
N ASN A 181 8.39 -6.89 -8.04
CA ASN A 181 9.84 -6.92 -8.12
C ASN A 181 10.39 -5.52 -7.86
N ILE A 182 11.38 -5.37 -6.98
CA ILE A 182 11.84 -4.05 -6.56
C ILE A 182 12.66 -3.32 -7.59
N ASN A 183 13.57 -4.05 -8.25
CA ASN A 183 14.43 -3.49 -9.27
C ASN A 183 13.62 -3.16 -10.52
N HIS A 184 12.88 -4.16 -11.04
CA HIS A 184 12.13 -4.01 -12.29
C HIS A 184 10.94 -3.05 -12.16
N SER A 185 10.20 -3.06 -11.05
CA SER A 185 9.07 -2.15 -10.88
C SER A 185 9.45 -0.77 -10.34
N ASN A 186 10.75 -0.46 -10.22
CA ASN A 186 11.28 0.79 -9.68
C ASN A 186 10.68 1.15 -8.32
N LEU A 187 10.53 0.13 -7.47
CA LEU A 187 9.94 0.25 -6.15
C LEU A 187 11.00 0.51 -5.07
N ARG A 188 12.29 0.47 -5.42
CA ARG A 188 13.41 0.66 -4.48
C ARG A 188 13.34 2.05 -3.85
N PHE A 189 13.60 2.06 -2.56
CA PHE A 189 13.77 3.25 -1.76
C PHE A 189 15.13 3.92 -2.09
N PRO A 190 15.21 5.27 -2.14
CA PRO A 190 16.49 5.96 -2.36
C PRO A 190 17.44 5.77 -1.18
N ASP A 191 18.73 5.86 -1.41
CA ASP A 191 19.71 5.82 -0.31
C ASP A 191 19.71 7.18 0.39
N VAL A 192 19.47 7.16 1.70
CA VAL A 192 19.32 8.37 2.53
C VAL A 192 20.59 8.53 3.38
N PRO A 193 21.30 9.67 3.31
CA PRO A 193 22.44 9.94 4.16
C PRO A 193 22.08 9.91 5.66
N ASP A 194 23.00 9.48 6.52
CA ASP A 194 22.75 9.32 7.96
C ASP A 194 22.31 10.63 8.63
N VAL A 195 22.81 11.79 8.15
CA VAL A 195 22.40 13.12 8.61
C VAL A 195 20.89 13.34 8.48
N VAL A 196 20.30 12.89 7.36
CA VAL A 196 18.85 13.04 7.12
C VAL A 196 18.07 11.92 7.79
N LYS A 197 18.65 10.72 7.86
CA LYS A 197 18.01 9.53 8.45
C LYS A 197 17.77 9.67 9.95
N ASN A 198 18.67 10.35 10.66
CA ASN A 198 18.64 10.49 12.12
C ASN A 198 17.95 11.79 12.60
N LEU A 199 17.28 12.53 11.69
CA LEU A 199 16.53 13.73 12.08
C LEU A 199 15.37 13.38 13.01
N THR A 200 15.15 14.22 14.01
CA THR A 200 13.95 14.16 14.84
C THR A 200 12.70 14.49 14.00
N PRO A 201 11.50 14.05 14.41
CA PRO A 201 10.25 14.38 13.72
C PRO A 201 10.06 15.88 13.49
N LEU A 202 10.41 16.74 14.46
CA LEU A 202 10.34 18.19 14.27
C LEU A 202 11.42 18.71 13.32
N ALA A 203 12.65 18.20 13.40
CA ALA A 203 13.73 18.59 12.49
C ALA A 203 13.43 18.21 11.03
N GLU A 204 12.82 17.05 10.81
CA GLU A 204 12.29 16.62 9.51
C GLU A 204 11.25 17.63 8.97
N ARG A 205 10.35 18.13 9.84
CA ARG A 205 9.33 19.12 9.44
C ARG A 205 9.94 20.47 9.07
N CYS A 206 11.06 20.86 9.67
CA CYS A 206 11.76 22.11 9.32
C CYS A 206 12.33 22.08 7.89
N VAL A 207 12.73 20.91 7.40
CA VAL A 207 13.34 20.75 6.07
C VAL A 207 12.34 20.25 5.01
N ALA A 208 11.16 19.79 5.42
CA ALA A 208 10.11 19.34 4.52
C ALA A 208 9.47 20.51 3.74
N ALA A 209 9.35 20.37 2.42
CA ALA A 209 8.66 21.35 1.57
C ALA A 209 7.13 21.30 1.70
N ARG A 210 6.61 20.26 2.37
CA ARG A 210 5.20 20.07 2.69
C ARG A 210 5.07 19.66 4.15
N ILE A 211 4.28 20.38 4.95
CA ILE A 211 3.90 19.89 6.29
C ILE A 211 2.46 19.36 6.26
N PRO A 212 2.27 18.06 6.53
CA PRO A 212 0.96 17.49 6.79
C PRO A 212 0.57 17.73 8.24
N PHE A 213 -0.26 18.76 8.49
CA PHE A 213 -0.87 18.95 9.79
C PHE A 213 -1.94 17.88 10.02
N MET A 214 -1.70 17.02 11.01
CA MET A 214 -2.60 15.93 11.41
C MET A 214 -2.65 15.79 12.94
N LYS A 215 -3.83 15.47 13.48
CA LYS A 215 -4.01 15.22 14.92
C LYS A 215 -4.02 13.71 15.17
N ILE A 216 -2.93 13.21 15.73
CA ILE A 216 -2.80 11.83 16.18
C ILE A 216 -3.09 11.82 17.68
N GLU A 217 -3.98 10.93 18.12
CA GLU A 217 -4.36 10.75 19.53
C GLU A 217 -4.21 9.28 19.90
N GLN A 218 -3.83 9.00 21.14
CA GLN A 218 -3.87 7.64 21.69
C GLN A 218 -5.31 7.24 22.04
N VAL A 219 -5.66 5.99 21.79
CA VAL A 219 -6.99 5.42 21.99
C VAL A 219 -7.01 4.59 23.26
N SER A 220 -7.46 5.20 24.36
CA SER A 220 -7.80 4.51 25.60
C SER A 220 -6.77 3.45 26.05
N PHE A 221 -7.21 2.38 26.72
CA PHE A 221 -6.40 1.42 27.50
C PHE A 221 -5.16 0.84 26.79
N ASP A 222 -5.18 0.73 25.46
CA ASP A 222 -4.22 -0.04 24.67
C ASP A 222 -3.11 0.81 24.02
N LYS A 223 -3.04 2.12 24.35
CA LYS A 223 -2.07 3.11 23.82
C LYS A 223 -2.00 3.21 22.27
N GLN A 224 -2.92 2.58 21.54
CA GLN A 224 -2.97 2.58 20.07
C GLN A 224 -3.18 3.99 19.51
N LEU A 225 -2.55 4.32 18.39
CA LEU A 225 -2.66 5.65 17.78
C LEU A 225 -3.80 5.69 16.76
N LYS A 226 -4.69 6.69 16.87
CA LYS A 226 -5.69 7.04 15.85
C LYS A 226 -5.48 8.44 15.31
N ILE A 227 -5.93 8.66 14.09
CA ILE A 227 -6.05 9.99 13.50
C ILE A 227 -7.48 10.52 13.66
N LYS A 228 -7.65 11.65 14.37
CA LYS A 228 -8.99 12.20 14.72
C LYS A 228 -9.61 13.09 13.65
N SER A 229 -8.87 13.48 12.62
CA SER A 229 -9.36 14.39 11.58
C SER A 229 -8.79 14.07 10.19
N GLY A 230 -9.07 14.95 9.22
CA GLY A 230 -8.37 14.99 7.95
C GLY A 230 -6.91 15.42 8.11
N VAL A 231 -6.15 15.30 7.03
CA VAL A 231 -4.78 15.82 6.92
C VAL A 231 -4.85 17.11 6.10
N VAL A 232 -4.23 18.17 6.61
CA VAL A 232 -4.09 19.44 5.90
C VAL A 232 -2.65 19.56 5.44
N ASN A 233 -2.43 19.48 4.13
CA ASN A 233 -1.10 19.54 3.53
C ASN A 233 -0.78 20.99 3.16
N VAL A 234 0.22 21.60 3.80
CA VAL A 234 0.58 23.00 3.61
C VAL A 234 1.95 23.10 2.93
N PRO A 235 2.09 23.83 1.81
CA PRO A 235 3.37 24.10 1.19
C PRO A 235 4.19 25.06 2.04
N ILE A 236 5.50 24.82 2.07
CA ILE A 236 6.42 25.58 2.91
C ILE A 236 7.63 26.00 2.11
N ASP A 237 8.03 27.25 2.35
CA ASP A 237 9.30 27.79 1.91
C ASP A 237 10.40 27.38 2.90
N VAL A 238 11.08 26.26 2.59
CA VAL A 238 12.16 25.67 3.41
C VAL A 238 13.29 26.66 3.69
N ARG A 239 13.47 27.66 2.82
CA ARG A 239 14.48 28.68 3.05
C ARG A 239 14.14 29.53 4.26
N LYS A 240 12.93 30.09 4.31
CA LYS A 240 12.45 30.91 5.44
C LYS A 240 12.46 30.13 6.75
N THR A 241 12.14 28.83 6.68
CA THR A 241 12.12 27.97 7.87
C THR A 241 13.51 27.86 8.47
N VAL A 242 14.50 27.51 7.66
CA VAL A 242 15.86 27.26 8.11
C VAL A 242 16.58 28.56 8.49
N GLU A 243 16.32 29.67 7.79
CA GLU A 243 16.81 31.01 8.14
C GLU A 243 16.24 31.53 9.48
N SER A 244 15.02 31.13 9.85
CA SER A 244 14.40 31.55 11.12
C SER A 244 14.96 30.83 12.36
N ILE A 245 15.71 29.75 12.18
CA ILE A 245 16.27 28.97 13.29
C ILE A 245 17.54 29.66 13.79
N PRO A 246 17.61 30.08 15.06
CA PRO A 246 18.80 30.71 15.60
C PRO A 246 19.98 29.72 15.60
N ARG A 247 21.16 30.22 15.25
CA ARG A 247 22.38 29.41 15.21
C ARG A 247 23.14 29.59 16.53
N PRO A 248 23.33 28.53 17.34
CA PRO A 248 24.16 28.63 18.51
C PRO A 248 25.62 28.85 18.08
N PRO A 249 26.43 29.57 18.88
CA PRO A 249 27.85 29.78 18.59
C PRO A 249 28.66 28.46 18.61
N GLU A 250 28.14 27.43 19.29
CA GLU A 250 28.71 26.09 19.32
C GLU A 250 27.93 25.15 18.39
N GLU A 251 28.63 24.40 17.53
CA GLU A 251 28.01 23.42 16.61
C GLU A 251 27.28 22.26 17.35
N SER A 252 27.55 22.07 18.65
CA SER A 252 26.88 21.09 19.51
C SER A 252 25.62 21.59 20.21
N GLY A 253 25.24 22.86 20.05
CA GLY A 253 24.09 23.44 20.73
C GLY A 253 22.76 22.80 20.33
N VAL A 254 21.90 22.54 21.31
CA VAL A 254 20.52 22.06 21.12
C VAL A 254 19.56 23.17 21.51
N ILE A 255 18.52 23.41 20.71
CA ILE A 255 17.55 24.48 20.91
C ILE A 255 16.15 23.88 21.00
N GLU A 256 15.35 24.41 21.92
CA GLU A 256 13.93 24.08 22.00
C GLU A 256 13.14 24.85 20.94
N ILE A 257 12.48 24.12 20.03
CA ILE A 257 11.66 24.71 18.97
C ILE A 257 10.20 24.28 19.16
N SER A 258 9.30 25.25 19.01
CA SER A 258 7.85 25.05 19.04
C SER A 258 7.26 25.37 17.67
N LEU A 259 6.91 24.33 16.90
CA LEU A 259 6.21 24.48 15.62
C LEU A 259 4.74 24.82 15.89
N MET A 260 4.34 25.99 15.44
CA MET A 260 3.00 26.54 15.60
C MET A 260 2.21 26.38 14.28
N ARG A 261 0.89 26.19 14.37
CA ARG A 261 0.01 26.28 13.18
C ARG A 261 -0.25 27.74 12.78
N ARG A 262 -0.34 28.60 13.79
CA ARG A 262 -0.46 30.05 13.71
C ARG A 262 0.22 30.63 14.95
N MET A 263 0.88 31.77 14.83
CA MET A 263 1.54 32.40 15.98
C MET A 263 0.58 32.81 17.09
N GLU A 264 -0.69 33.10 16.75
CA GLU A 264 -1.75 33.45 17.70
C GLU A 264 -2.13 32.30 18.66
N TYR A 265 -1.85 31.04 18.30
CA TYR A 265 -2.28 29.90 19.10
C TYR A 265 -1.38 29.71 20.33
N LYS A 266 -1.98 29.46 21.50
CA LYS A 266 -1.24 29.20 22.75
C LYS A 266 -0.45 27.88 22.68
N ASN A 267 -1.07 26.83 22.16
CA ASN A 267 -0.49 25.48 22.16
C ASN A 267 0.28 25.19 20.87
N ALA A 268 1.51 24.68 21.03
CA ALA A 268 2.34 24.19 19.91
C ALA A 268 1.68 22.98 19.23
N TYR A 269 1.91 22.85 17.92
CA TYR A 269 1.57 21.63 17.20
C TYR A 269 2.55 20.50 17.54
N LEU A 270 3.84 20.82 17.56
CA LEU A 270 4.92 19.92 17.94
C LEU A 270 6.00 20.74 18.65
N LYS A 271 6.50 20.21 19.78
CA LYS A 271 7.54 20.83 20.60
C LYS A 271 8.64 19.79 20.79
N GLU A 272 9.86 20.10 20.40
CA GLU A 272 10.97 19.16 20.44
C GLU A 272 12.32 19.91 20.49
N MET A 273 13.32 19.27 21.06
CA MET A 273 14.70 19.77 21.08
C MET A 273 15.41 19.36 19.78
N ILE A 274 16.01 20.32 19.07
CA ILE A 274 16.66 20.10 17.78
C ILE A 274 18.09 20.65 17.79
N ARG A 275 19.00 19.97 17.10
CA ARG A 275 20.32 20.48 16.74
C ARG A 275 20.25 21.27 15.43
N PRO A 276 20.49 22.60 15.42
CA PRO A 276 20.41 23.39 14.20
C PRO A 276 21.42 22.98 13.12
N ALA A 277 22.60 22.50 13.50
CA ALA A 277 23.63 22.04 12.56
C ALA A 277 23.12 20.91 11.65
N ASP A 278 22.39 19.94 12.21
CA ASP A 278 21.84 18.80 11.46
C ASP A 278 20.74 19.25 10.49
N VAL A 279 19.91 20.22 10.90
CA VAL A 279 18.86 20.81 10.05
C VAL A 279 19.48 21.53 8.84
N TRP A 280 20.52 22.34 9.07
CA TRP A 280 21.23 23.05 8.00
C TRP A 280 21.95 22.08 7.05
N ALA A 281 22.63 21.08 7.59
CA ALA A 281 23.32 20.06 6.79
C ALA A 281 22.32 19.24 5.95
N ALA A 282 21.21 18.80 6.55
CA ALA A 282 20.14 18.10 5.86
C ALA A 282 19.51 18.96 4.76
N ALA A 283 19.25 20.24 5.04
CA ALA A 283 18.65 21.15 4.08
C ALA A 283 19.57 21.45 2.88
N ARG A 284 20.89 21.56 3.11
CA ARG A 284 21.88 21.66 2.02
C ARG A 284 21.85 20.44 1.11
N LEU A 285 21.86 19.24 1.68
CA LEU A 285 21.80 17.99 0.92
C LEU A 285 20.47 17.86 0.14
N LEU A 286 19.36 18.27 0.75
CA LEU A 286 18.04 18.17 0.12
C LEU A 286 17.87 19.16 -1.04
N CYS A 287 18.50 20.33 -1.01
CA CYS A 287 18.46 21.29 -2.13
C CYS A 287 19.03 20.71 -3.43
N ASP A 288 19.95 19.74 -3.35
CA ASP A 288 20.52 19.10 -4.53
C ASP A 288 19.61 18.03 -5.17
N THR A 289 18.54 17.64 -4.48
CA THR A 289 17.65 16.56 -4.90
C THR A 289 16.65 17.00 -5.98
N PRO A 290 16.13 16.06 -6.81
CA PRO A 290 15.34 16.42 -7.98
C PRO A 290 14.00 17.11 -7.64
N LEU A 291 13.32 16.72 -6.55
CA LEU A 291 12.05 17.33 -6.18
C LEU A 291 12.24 18.74 -5.62
N TYR A 292 13.29 18.97 -4.82
CA TYR A 292 13.58 20.29 -4.26
C TYR A 292 14.03 21.28 -5.33
N LYS A 293 14.81 20.82 -6.33
CA LYS A 293 15.13 21.60 -7.53
C LYS A 293 13.89 21.99 -8.33
N ARG A 294 12.92 21.08 -8.46
CA ARG A 294 11.65 21.34 -9.16
C ARG A 294 10.80 22.40 -8.45
N GLU A 295 10.81 22.42 -7.12
CA GLU A 295 10.11 23.43 -6.31
C GLU A 295 10.91 24.74 -6.17
N ASN A 296 12.06 24.88 -6.85
CA ASN A 296 12.96 26.04 -6.81
C ASN A 296 13.46 26.42 -5.40
N ILE A 297 13.64 25.42 -4.54
CA ILE A 297 14.17 25.64 -3.18
C ILE A 297 15.68 25.82 -3.30
N THR A 298 16.17 27.01 -2.93
CA THR A 298 17.60 27.35 -2.94
C THR A 298 18.03 27.84 -1.57
N MET A 299 19.22 27.40 -1.15
CA MET A 299 19.89 27.91 0.04
C MET A 299 20.89 29.00 -0.35
N ASN A 300 20.97 30.05 0.47
CA ASN A 300 22.01 31.05 0.32
C ASN A 300 23.37 30.45 0.73
N PRO A 301 24.38 30.43 -0.17
CA PRO A 301 25.72 29.92 0.16
C PRO A 301 26.51 30.87 1.09
N GLU A 302 26.10 32.12 1.22
CA GLU A 302 26.78 33.15 2.03
C GLU A 302 26.60 32.97 3.55
N MET A 303 25.75 32.04 3.98
CA MET A 303 25.57 31.68 5.38
C MET A 303 26.21 30.33 5.73
N ASP A 304 27.35 30.00 5.13
CA ASP A 304 28.16 28.88 5.56
C ASP A 304 28.91 29.24 6.87
N PRO A 305 28.89 28.36 7.90
CA PRO A 305 29.54 28.62 9.20
C PRO A 305 31.06 28.85 9.10
N ASN A 306 31.69 28.42 8.00
CA ASN A 306 33.12 28.65 7.76
C ASN A 306 33.49 30.06 7.27
N VAL A 307 32.52 30.94 6.96
CA VAL A 307 32.80 32.29 6.42
C VAL A 307 32.58 33.41 7.44
N LEU A 308 31.81 33.19 8.51
CA LEU A 308 31.50 34.23 9.52
C LEU A 308 32.38 34.20 10.78
N SER A 309 33.56 33.57 10.76
CA SER A 309 34.51 33.65 11.89
C SER A 309 35.33 34.95 11.93
N SER A 310 35.12 35.85 10.99
CA SER A 310 35.74 37.16 10.99
C SER A 310 34.71 38.22 10.63
N THR A 311 34.44 39.11 11.58
CA THR A 311 33.61 40.32 11.51
C THR A 311 32.10 40.13 11.66
N ALA A 312 31.63 40.14 12.91
CA ALA A 312 30.41 40.87 13.28
C ALA A 312 30.53 41.31 14.75
N THR A 313 30.68 42.62 14.92
CA THR A 313 30.64 43.36 16.18
C THR A 313 29.26 43.28 16.82
N ASP A 314 29.24 43.42 18.15
CA ASP A 314 28.07 43.75 18.97
C ASP A 314 27.16 44.75 18.25
N ASP A 315 25.95 44.33 17.86
CA ASP A 315 24.75 45.16 17.72
C ASP A 315 23.62 44.33 17.08
N MET A 316 22.77 43.70 17.90
CA MET A 316 21.37 43.45 17.54
C MET A 316 20.54 43.20 18.79
N ASN A 317 20.36 44.26 19.56
CA ASN A 317 19.40 44.32 20.65
C ASN A 317 18.20 45.14 20.16
N GLN A 318 17.20 44.50 19.52
CA GLN A 318 15.83 45.00 19.37
C GLN A 318 14.89 44.01 18.64
N LEU A 319 14.29 43.10 19.40
CA LEU A 319 12.93 42.61 19.14
C LEU A 319 12.13 42.80 20.42
N ARG A 320 11.52 43.99 20.56
CA ARG A 320 10.56 44.30 21.62
C ARG A 320 9.26 43.55 21.34
N ILE A 321 8.91 42.59 22.19
CA ILE A 321 7.57 42.01 22.25
C ILE A 321 6.69 42.98 23.05
N ALA A 322 5.64 43.49 22.42
CA ALA A 322 4.64 44.31 23.08
C ALA A 322 3.81 43.42 24.01
N ASP A 323 3.94 43.67 25.30
CA ASP A 323 3.09 43.11 26.35
C ASP A 323 1.66 43.66 26.17
N SER A 324 0.67 42.79 26.08
CA SER A 324 -0.74 43.15 26.01
C SER A 324 -1.55 42.16 26.84
N ASN A 325 -1.49 42.37 28.15
CA ASN A 325 -2.45 41.86 29.11
C ASN A 325 -3.88 42.19 28.66
N ARG A 326 -4.70 41.17 28.38
CA ARG A 326 -6.16 41.30 28.37
C ARG A 326 -6.81 40.05 28.98
N PRO A 327 -7.80 40.20 29.88
CA PRO A 327 -8.41 39.07 30.58
C PRO A 327 -9.31 38.22 29.67
N GLU A 328 -9.40 36.96 30.05
CA GLU A 328 -10.11 35.85 29.40
C GLU A 328 -11.63 35.97 29.48
N GLU A 329 -12.34 35.49 28.46
CA GLU A 329 -13.73 35.02 28.59
C GLU A 329 -13.83 33.56 28.10
N PRO A 330 -14.56 32.68 28.82
CA PRO A 330 -14.61 31.25 28.54
C PRO A 330 -15.65 30.90 27.47
N VAL A 331 -15.28 30.00 26.54
CA VAL A 331 -16.24 29.32 25.66
C VAL A 331 -16.64 28.00 26.34
N PRO A 332 -17.94 27.74 26.59
CA PRO A 332 -18.38 26.54 27.30
C PRO A 332 -18.50 25.33 26.35
N GLY A 333 -17.98 24.17 26.77
CA GLY A 333 -18.40 22.88 26.23
C GLY A 333 -17.31 21.94 25.71
N SER A 334 -16.34 21.58 26.56
CA SER A 334 -15.65 20.29 26.42
C SER A 334 -15.35 19.75 27.81
N SER A 335 -16.06 18.69 28.20
CA SER A 335 -15.78 17.91 29.39
C SER A 335 -14.44 17.19 29.21
N GLU A 336 -13.39 17.75 29.79
CA GLU A 336 -12.06 17.15 29.91
C GLU A 336 -12.02 16.24 31.14
N LEU A 337 -11.66 14.97 30.91
CA LEU A 337 -11.18 14.06 31.95
C LEU A 337 -9.67 14.30 32.09
N PRO A 338 -9.12 14.23 33.32
CA PRO A 338 -7.78 14.72 33.62
C PRO A 338 -6.70 13.82 33.01
N ASP A 339 -5.82 14.45 32.24
CA ASP A 339 -4.59 13.84 31.73
C ASP A 339 -3.67 13.53 32.90
N ARG A 340 -3.19 12.29 32.96
CA ARG A 340 -2.43 11.76 34.08
C ARG A 340 -0.98 12.18 33.91
N HIS A 341 -0.64 13.36 34.44
CA HIS A 341 0.72 13.87 34.54
C HIS A 341 1.65 12.83 35.20
N LEU A 342 2.74 12.46 34.50
CA LEU A 342 3.98 12.12 35.20
C LEU A 342 4.49 13.40 35.86
N PRO A 343 4.99 13.35 37.10
CA PRO A 343 5.60 14.52 37.72
C PRO A 343 6.95 14.78 37.03
N GLU A 344 6.98 15.80 36.16
CA GLU A 344 8.23 16.47 35.81
C GLU A 344 8.71 17.21 37.06
N GLU A 345 9.67 16.60 37.76
CA GLU A 345 10.43 17.30 38.79
C GLU A 345 11.30 18.38 38.11
N THR A 346 10.86 19.64 38.29
CA THR A 346 11.65 20.85 38.59
C THR A 346 12.87 21.21 37.71
N LEU A 347 12.89 22.50 37.30
CA LEU A 347 14.01 23.34 36.81
C LEU A 347 14.32 23.37 35.30
N LEU A 348 13.65 24.28 34.57
CA LEU A 348 14.21 25.55 34.03
C LEU A 348 13.23 26.16 33.01
N ASP A 349 12.22 26.86 33.51
CA ASP A 349 11.21 27.55 32.69
C ASP A 349 11.71 28.93 32.20
N SER A 350 12.98 29.00 31.74
CA SER A 350 13.66 30.26 31.40
C SER A 350 14.54 30.18 30.15
N THR A 351 14.13 29.38 29.18
CA THR A 351 14.50 29.60 27.78
C THR A 351 13.22 29.71 26.99
N ASP A 352 12.86 30.92 26.55
CA ASP A 352 11.75 31.13 25.63
C ASP A 352 11.95 30.23 24.40
N ALA A 353 11.20 29.14 24.31
CA ALA A 353 11.25 28.22 23.19
C ALA A 353 11.01 29.00 21.89
N VAL A 354 11.82 28.75 20.86
CA VAL A 354 11.68 29.47 19.59
C VAL A 354 10.38 29.05 18.94
N ARG A 355 9.40 29.96 18.93
CA ARG A 355 8.08 29.75 18.32
C ARG A 355 8.13 30.15 16.86
N PHE A 356 7.69 29.26 15.99
CA PHE A 356 7.75 29.50 14.55
C PHE A 356 6.58 28.83 13.82
N ALA A 357 5.97 29.55 12.87
CA ALA A 357 4.81 29.14 12.09
C ALA A 357 5.07 29.31 10.57
N PRO A 358 5.70 28.35 9.90
CA PRO A 358 6.10 28.48 8.50
C PRO A 358 4.95 28.48 7.51
N GLY A 359 3.87 27.78 7.84
CA GLY A 359 2.70 27.65 6.99
C GLY A 359 1.69 28.78 7.18
N GLU A 360 2.01 29.79 8.00
CA GLU A 360 1.09 30.89 8.25
C GLU A 360 1.00 31.80 7.01
N GLY A 361 -0.22 32.04 6.54
CA GLY A 361 -0.49 32.79 5.32
C GLY A 361 -0.48 31.96 4.02
N GLU A 362 -0.02 30.71 4.07
CA GLU A 362 -0.03 29.82 2.92
C GLU A 362 -1.35 29.05 2.79
N ASN A 363 -1.76 28.79 1.54
CA ASN A 363 -2.98 28.05 1.27
C ASN A 363 -2.71 26.54 1.19
N PRO A 364 -3.48 25.70 1.91
CA PRO A 364 -3.27 24.26 1.88
C PRO A 364 -3.58 23.68 0.50
N ILE A 365 -2.75 22.75 0.06
CA ILE A 365 -2.92 22.04 -1.21
C ILE A 365 -3.64 20.72 -0.95
N PRO A 366 -4.76 20.41 -1.64
CA PRO A 366 -5.41 19.12 -1.50
C PRO A 366 -4.48 17.97 -1.89
N MET A 367 -4.43 16.91 -1.07
CA MET A 367 -3.52 15.76 -1.26
C MET A 367 -3.68 15.04 -2.61
N TYR A 368 -4.86 15.13 -3.25
CA TYR A 368 -5.10 14.52 -4.56
C TYR A 368 -4.60 15.37 -5.73
N MET A 369 -4.38 16.67 -5.51
CA MET A 369 -3.84 17.59 -6.52
C MET A 369 -2.31 17.58 -6.53
N ASP A 370 -1.68 17.21 -5.41
CA ASP A 370 -0.24 17.15 -5.24
C ASP A 370 0.29 15.71 -5.40
N PRO A 371 0.91 15.37 -6.56
CA PRO A 371 1.39 14.02 -6.83
C PRO A 371 2.52 13.59 -5.89
N TYR A 372 3.36 14.53 -5.45
CA TYR A 372 4.57 14.29 -4.65
C TYR A 372 4.40 14.68 -3.18
N CYS A 373 3.16 14.81 -2.72
CA CYS A 373 2.85 15.25 -1.36
C CYS A 373 3.49 14.39 -0.27
N GLU A 374 3.81 13.13 -0.56
CA GLU A 374 4.42 12.22 0.41
C GLU A 374 5.94 12.35 0.41
N GLU A 375 6.54 12.36 -0.78
CA GLU A 375 7.98 12.47 -0.97
C GLU A 375 8.53 13.81 -0.50
N LEU A 376 7.72 14.87 -0.58
CA LEU A 376 8.04 16.21 -0.06
C LEU A 376 7.71 16.38 1.44
N ALA A 377 6.81 15.56 1.99
CA ALA A 377 6.40 15.64 3.40
C ALA A 377 7.25 14.78 4.34
N PHE A 378 7.88 13.73 3.82
CA PHE A 378 8.74 12.82 4.58
C PHE A 378 10.13 12.66 3.94
N PRO A 379 10.99 13.70 4.04
CA PRO A 379 12.36 13.65 3.53
C PRO A 379 13.21 12.52 4.15
N THR A 380 12.92 12.09 5.38
CA THR A 380 13.64 10.96 6.01
C THR A 380 13.43 9.64 5.27
N ILE A 381 12.29 9.49 4.59
CA ILE A 381 11.91 8.28 3.86
C ILE A 381 12.36 8.37 2.41
N TRP A 382 12.12 9.51 1.75
CA TRP A 382 12.26 9.64 0.30
C TRP A 382 13.41 10.54 -0.16
N PHE A 383 14.07 11.26 0.75
CA PHE A 383 15.21 12.15 0.46
C PHE A 383 14.99 13.04 -0.76
N GLY A 384 13.79 13.61 -0.93
CA GLY A 384 13.47 14.49 -2.06
C GLY A 384 13.53 13.83 -3.46
N HIS A 385 13.46 12.50 -3.53
CA HIS A 385 13.38 11.76 -4.79
C HIS A 385 11.93 11.35 -5.09
N PRO A 386 11.47 11.46 -6.35
CA PRO A 386 10.16 10.95 -6.71
C PRO A 386 10.15 9.42 -6.65
N ARG A 387 8.97 8.84 -6.39
CA ARG A 387 8.76 7.39 -6.59
C ARG A 387 9.12 6.99 -8.02
N GLY A 388 9.79 5.84 -8.14
CA GLY A 388 10.18 5.30 -9.43
C GLY A 388 8.96 4.94 -10.30
N VAL A 389 9.01 5.31 -11.57
CA VAL A 389 7.92 5.03 -12.51
C VAL A 389 8.05 3.58 -12.99
N PRO A 390 7.02 2.73 -12.82
CA PRO A 390 7.10 1.35 -13.28
C PRO A 390 7.21 1.29 -14.82
N PRO A 391 7.92 0.28 -15.36
CA PRO A 391 8.11 0.14 -16.80
C PRO A 391 6.79 -0.16 -17.54
N LYS A 392 6.80 0.09 -18.86
CA LYS A 392 5.63 -0.10 -19.74
C LYS A 392 5.08 -1.53 -19.61
N GLY A 393 3.80 -1.64 -19.28
CA GLY A 393 3.08 -2.92 -19.12
C GLY A 393 2.74 -3.29 -17.67
N ILE A 394 3.40 -2.68 -16.68
CA ILE A 394 3.06 -2.86 -15.27
C ILE A 394 2.23 -1.68 -14.79
N ARG A 395 1.04 -1.96 -14.25
CA ARG A 395 0.20 -0.97 -13.56
C ARG A 395 0.13 -1.30 -12.08
N LEU A 396 0.70 -0.43 -11.26
CA LEU A 396 0.60 -0.46 -9.81
C LEU A 396 -0.36 0.64 -9.37
N SER A 397 -1.32 0.28 -8.51
CA SER A 397 -2.15 1.27 -7.85
C SER A 397 -1.42 1.83 -6.62
N PHE A 398 -1.84 2.99 -6.12
CA PHE A 398 -1.29 3.54 -4.88
C PHE A 398 -1.40 2.56 -3.69
N LEU A 399 -2.51 1.82 -3.59
CA LEU A 399 -2.66 0.75 -2.59
C LEU A 399 -1.65 -0.39 -2.78
N ASP A 400 -1.24 -0.70 -4.02
CA ASP A 400 -0.19 -1.68 -4.27
C ASP A 400 1.17 -1.17 -3.76
N HIS A 401 1.46 0.13 -3.93
CA HIS A 401 2.67 0.76 -3.38
C HIS A 401 2.68 0.69 -1.85
N ILE A 402 1.61 1.13 -1.19
CA ILE A 402 1.47 1.07 0.28
C ILE A 402 1.63 -0.36 0.79
N ASN A 403 0.96 -1.33 0.15
CA ASN A 403 1.06 -2.73 0.54
C ASN A 403 2.46 -3.32 0.37
N SER A 404 3.22 -2.82 -0.62
CA SER A 404 4.62 -3.16 -0.78
C SER A 404 5.43 -2.59 0.38
N GLU A 405 5.30 -1.28 0.63
CA GLU A 405 6.12 -0.54 1.60
C GLU A 405 5.97 -1.02 3.03
N ILE A 406 4.73 -1.19 3.52
CA ILE A 406 4.47 -1.63 4.90
C ILE A 406 5.05 -3.03 5.18
N ARG A 407 5.26 -3.84 4.14
CA ARG A 407 5.76 -5.22 4.29
C ARG A 407 7.23 -5.38 3.98
N ARG A 408 7.95 -4.31 3.61
CA ARG A 408 9.38 -4.41 3.27
C ARG A 408 10.24 -4.75 4.47
N PHE A 409 11.42 -5.29 4.17
CA PHE A 409 12.49 -5.45 5.14
C PHE A 409 12.97 -4.09 5.66
N ASP A 410 13.16 -3.10 4.79
CA ASP A 410 13.40 -1.72 5.21
C ASP A 410 12.14 -1.13 5.87
N ARG A 411 12.21 -0.90 7.18
CA ARG A 411 11.10 -0.45 8.03
C ARG A 411 10.97 1.07 8.16
N ARG A 412 11.82 1.86 7.50
CA ARG A 412 11.79 3.33 7.65
C ARG A 412 10.44 3.97 7.29
N ALA A 413 9.67 3.35 6.41
CA ALA A 413 8.32 3.81 6.04
C ALA A 413 7.22 3.31 6.98
N CYS A 414 7.52 2.46 7.95
CA CYS A 414 6.57 1.88 8.91
C CYS A 414 6.37 2.76 10.17
N ARG A 415 6.57 4.07 10.05
CA ARG A 415 6.30 5.01 11.15
C ARG A 415 4.79 5.25 11.33
N PRO A 416 4.27 5.39 12.56
CA PRO A 416 2.84 5.58 12.79
C PRO A 416 2.25 6.83 12.10
N ASP A 417 2.98 7.94 12.11
CA ASP A 417 2.60 9.19 11.45
C ASP A 417 2.49 9.03 9.93
N HIS A 418 3.47 8.36 9.34
CA HIS A 418 3.48 8.04 7.91
C HIS A 418 2.35 7.08 7.51
N ILE A 419 2.13 6.00 8.27
CA ILE A 419 1.06 5.02 7.99
C ILE A 419 -0.32 5.69 8.06
N LEU A 420 -0.57 6.51 9.07
CA LEU A 420 -1.84 7.23 9.21
C LEU A 420 -2.04 8.27 8.11
N PHE A 421 -0.97 8.93 7.67
CA PHE A 421 -0.97 9.80 6.49
C PHE A 421 -1.34 9.05 5.21
N LEU A 422 -0.68 7.91 4.94
CA LEU A 422 -0.95 7.04 3.79
C LEU A 422 -2.39 6.54 3.78
N HIS A 423 -2.93 6.17 4.96
CA HIS A 423 -4.31 5.76 5.11
C HIS A 423 -5.28 6.87 4.66
N LYS A 424 -5.06 8.11 5.07
CA LYS A 424 -5.89 9.25 4.65
C LYS A 424 -5.74 9.56 3.17
N LYS A 425 -4.52 9.50 2.62
CA LYS A 425 -4.28 9.64 1.18
C LYS A 425 -5.06 8.59 0.37
N ALA A 426 -4.99 7.32 0.78
CA ALA A 426 -5.69 6.22 0.13
C ALA A 426 -7.21 6.37 0.20
N GLN A 427 -7.75 6.82 1.34
CA GLN A 427 -9.18 7.14 1.48
C GLN A 427 -9.62 8.24 0.51
N ILE A 428 -8.85 9.33 0.40
CA ILE A 428 -9.14 10.43 -0.52
C ILE A 428 -9.12 9.94 -1.97
N GLU A 429 -8.09 9.18 -2.36
CA GLU A 429 -7.99 8.66 -3.73
C GLU A 429 -9.13 7.68 -4.07
N GLN A 430 -9.53 6.82 -3.13
CA GLN A 430 -10.67 5.93 -3.30
C GLN A 430 -11.98 6.73 -3.45
N LEU A 431 -12.17 7.78 -2.65
CA LEU A 431 -13.33 8.67 -2.73
C LEU A 431 -13.38 9.37 -4.09
N THR A 432 -12.29 9.98 -4.55
CA THR A 432 -12.20 10.65 -5.85
C THR A 432 -12.51 9.68 -7.00
N LYS A 433 -11.97 8.46 -6.95
CA LYS A 433 -12.29 7.41 -7.94
C LYS A 433 -13.77 7.05 -7.94
N GLN A 434 -14.41 6.97 -6.78
CA GLN A 434 -15.83 6.62 -6.66
C GLN A 434 -16.73 7.76 -7.10
N VAL A 435 -16.40 9.02 -6.78
CA VAL A 435 -17.07 10.20 -7.34
C VAL A 435 -17.01 10.14 -8.87
N ASN A 436 -15.83 9.89 -9.45
CA ASN A 436 -15.69 9.75 -10.90
C ASN A 436 -16.47 8.56 -11.49
N ILE A 437 -16.61 7.45 -10.76
CA ILE A 437 -17.41 6.31 -11.21
C ILE A 437 -18.89 6.64 -11.14
N VAL A 438 -19.34 7.28 -10.06
CA VAL A 438 -20.74 7.66 -9.85
C VAL A 438 -21.15 8.71 -10.86
N LEU A 439 -20.36 9.76 -11.07
CA LEU A 439 -20.62 10.77 -12.11
C LEU A 439 -20.74 10.13 -13.50
N ARG A 440 -19.91 9.12 -13.81
CA ARG A 440 -20.01 8.35 -15.06
C ARG A 440 -21.25 7.45 -15.14
N LYS A 441 -21.79 6.98 -14.02
CA LYS A 441 -22.92 6.04 -13.95
C LYS A 441 -24.28 6.70 -13.72
N SER A 442 -24.31 7.83 -13.02
CA SER A 442 -25.51 8.66 -12.83
C SER A 442 -25.86 9.42 -14.11
N ALA A 443 -24.90 9.50 -15.05
CA ALA A 443 -25.11 9.99 -16.40
C ALA A 443 -25.93 9.00 -17.24
N GLN A 444 -27.25 9.02 -17.07
CA GLN A 444 -28.17 8.85 -18.20
C GLN A 444 -28.11 10.04 -19.19
N THR A 445 -27.23 11.01 -18.97
CA THR A 445 -26.92 12.11 -19.88
C THR A 445 -25.41 12.18 -20.13
N ASN A 446 -24.96 11.61 -21.26
CA ASN A 446 -23.64 11.91 -21.79
C ASN A 446 -23.56 13.43 -22.00
N ASN A 447 -22.63 14.12 -21.33
CA ASN A 447 -22.34 15.57 -21.41
C ASN A 447 -23.07 16.47 -20.39
N ILE A 448 -22.81 16.29 -19.10
CA ILE A 448 -23.09 17.33 -18.10
C ILE A 448 -22.15 18.51 -18.36
N THR A 449 -22.69 19.66 -18.75
CA THR A 449 -21.93 20.90 -18.95
C THR A 449 -21.76 21.64 -17.62
N ALA A 450 -20.69 22.41 -17.45
CA ALA A 450 -20.45 23.23 -16.25
C ALA A 450 -21.63 24.18 -15.93
N ALA A 451 -22.40 24.59 -16.94
CA ALA A 451 -23.63 25.37 -16.78
C ALA A 451 -24.75 24.58 -16.08
N GLN A 452 -24.90 23.29 -16.37
CA GLN A 452 -25.91 22.43 -15.73
C GLN A 452 -25.57 22.15 -14.26
N VAL A 453 -24.29 22.07 -13.91
CA VAL A 453 -23.85 21.93 -12.51
C VAL A 453 -24.11 23.20 -11.70
N ARG A 454 -24.13 24.38 -12.32
CA ARG A 454 -24.49 25.63 -11.63
C ARG A 454 -25.99 25.76 -11.34
N ASN A 455 -26.84 24.95 -11.99
CA ASN A 455 -28.29 24.98 -11.77
C ASN A 455 -28.68 24.20 -10.52
N LYS A 456 -29.17 24.90 -9.48
CA LYS A 456 -29.64 24.30 -8.21
C LYS A 456 -30.68 23.19 -8.42
N GLN A 457 -31.65 23.37 -9.32
CA GLN A 457 -32.69 22.39 -9.60
C GLN A 457 -32.15 21.05 -10.16
N PHE A 458 -31.04 21.08 -10.92
CA PHE A 458 -30.40 19.86 -11.42
C PHE A 458 -29.72 19.09 -10.28
N ILE A 459 -29.07 19.81 -9.35
CA ILE A 459 -28.49 19.24 -8.14
C ILE A 459 -29.58 18.63 -7.27
N ASP A 460 -30.68 19.35 -7.04
CA ASP A 460 -31.80 18.88 -6.21
C ASP A 460 -32.44 17.61 -6.79
N ASN A 461 -32.63 17.54 -8.11
CA ASN A 461 -33.12 16.32 -8.78
C ASN A 461 -32.11 15.16 -8.72
N ALA A 462 -30.81 15.43 -8.73
CA ALA A 462 -29.77 14.41 -8.58
C ALA A 462 -29.68 13.86 -7.15
N VAL A 463 -29.91 14.72 -6.15
CA VAL A 463 -30.04 14.38 -4.73
C VAL A 463 -31.29 13.54 -4.50
N ASN A 464 -32.43 13.95 -5.07
CA ASN A 464 -33.71 13.22 -4.96
C ASN A 464 -33.68 11.82 -5.57
N ASN A 465 -32.84 11.59 -6.59
CA ASN A 465 -32.68 10.27 -7.24
C ASN A 465 -31.72 9.32 -6.50
N ASP A 466 -31.29 9.65 -5.27
CA ASP A 466 -30.25 8.94 -4.49
C ASP A 466 -28.92 8.76 -5.24
N SER A 467 -28.76 9.37 -6.41
CA SER A 467 -27.60 9.23 -7.27
C SER A 467 -26.40 9.96 -6.68
N ALA A 468 -26.66 11.08 -5.99
CA ALA A 468 -25.65 11.90 -5.33
C ALA A 468 -24.99 11.18 -4.15
N TYR A 469 -25.68 10.33 -3.38
CA TYR A 469 -25.09 9.69 -2.19
C TYR A 469 -24.36 8.38 -2.48
N ARG A 470 -24.47 7.83 -3.70
CA ARG A 470 -23.85 6.54 -4.07
C ARG A 470 -22.32 6.55 -3.97
N PHE A 471 -21.66 7.71 -4.13
CA PHE A 471 -20.19 7.76 -4.01
C PHE A 471 -19.74 7.48 -2.57
N MET A 472 -20.61 7.76 -1.58
CA MET A 472 -20.33 7.52 -0.17
C MET A 472 -20.35 6.03 0.18
N SER A 473 -20.79 5.13 -0.72
CA SER A 473 -20.74 3.68 -0.50
C SER A 473 -19.33 3.14 -0.26
N ALA A 474 -18.28 3.89 -0.60
CA ALA A 474 -16.89 3.57 -0.28
C ALA A 474 -16.43 4.06 1.09
N ILE A 475 -17.16 4.96 1.73
CA ILE A 475 -16.86 5.47 3.08
C ILE A 475 -17.54 4.54 4.08
N THR A 476 -16.75 3.82 4.87
CA THR A 476 -17.25 2.96 5.95
C THR A 476 -18.07 3.77 6.94
N GLY A 477 -19.25 3.26 7.31
CA GLY A 477 -20.14 3.95 8.24
C GLY A 477 -21.09 4.97 7.60
N SER A 478 -20.98 5.22 6.28
CA SER A 478 -21.96 6.06 5.59
C SER A 478 -23.31 5.33 5.43
N PRO A 479 -24.43 6.07 5.27
CA PRO A 479 -25.73 5.47 4.98
C PRO A 479 -25.70 4.57 3.74
N ALA A 480 -25.06 5.04 2.65
CA ALA A 480 -24.93 4.27 1.40
C ALA A 480 -24.09 3.00 1.57
N TYR A 481 -23.06 3.03 2.45
CA TYR A 481 -22.28 1.84 2.79
C TYR A 481 -23.14 0.81 3.52
N PHE A 482 -23.89 1.23 4.55
CA PHE A 482 -24.77 0.33 5.30
C PHE A 482 -25.88 -0.25 4.44
N GLU A 483 -26.46 0.54 3.53
CA GLU A 483 -27.45 0.05 2.58
C GLU A 483 -26.86 -1.04 1.66
N ALA A 484 -25.64 -0.83 1.14
CA ALA A 484 -24.95 -1.82 0.32
C ALA A 484 -24.61 -3.10 1.11
N GLN A 485 -24.14 -2.97 2.36
CA GLN A 485 -23.84 -4.12 3.21
C GLN A 485 -25.10 -4.89 3.59
N LYS A 486 -26.21 -4.21 3.91
CA LYS A 486 -27.51 -4.83 4.15
C LYS A 486 -27.94 -5.69 2.95
N LYS A 487 -27.84 -5.15 1.74
CA LYS A 487 -28.14 -5.89 0.49
C LYS A 487 -27.24 -7.11 0.32
N LYS A 488 -25.94 -6.98 0.60
CA LYS A 488 -24.99 -8.11 0.55
C LYS A 488 -25.34 -9.20 1.57
N ILE A 489 -25.69 -8.83 2.81
CA ILE A 489 -26.08 -9.78 3.86
C ILE A 489 -27.34 -10.53 3.43
N MET A 490 -28.37 -9.83 2.96
CA MET A 490 -29.60 -10.46 2.47
C MET A 490 -29.35 -11.42 1.31
N ALA A 491 -28.50 -11.03 0.35
CA ALA A 491 -28.11 -11.90 -0.77
C ALA A 491 -27.34 -13.14 -0.28
N THR A 492 -26.43 -12.96 0.67
CA THR A 492 -25.64 -14.05 1.27
C THR A 492 -26.55 -15.04 1.99
N VAL A 493 -27.46 -14.55 2.84
CA VAL A 493 -28.44 -15.41 3.53
C VAL A 493 -29.30 -16.20 2.54
N ARG A 494 -29.73 -15.58 1.42
CA ARG A 494 -30.48 -16.27 0.36
C ARG A 494 -29.66 -17.33 -0.38
N GLN A 495 -28.37 -17.09 -0.63
CA GLN A 495 -27.52 -17.98 -1.45
C GLN A 495 -26.85 -19.08 -0.63
N THR A 496 -26.26 -18.74 0.52
CA THR A 496 -25.45 -19.66 1.34
C THR A 496 -26.18 -20.22 2.56
N GLY A 497 -27.39 -19.71 2.87
CA GLY A 497 -28.17 -20.11 4.05
C GLY A 497 -27.81 -19.33 5.32
N GLY A 498 -28.18 -19.87 6.47
CA GLY A 498 -27.94 -19.25 7.79
C GLY A 498 -26.44 -18.97 8.04
N PHE A 499 -26.14 -17.81 8.62
CA PHE A 499 -24.77 -17.41 8.92
C PHE A 499 -24.26 -18.08 10.20
N THR A 500 -22.97 -18.39 10.22
CA THR A 500 -22.25 -18.70 11.45
C THR A 500 -21.76 -17.39 12.04
N LEU A 501 -22.05 -17.13 13.32
CA LEU A 501 -21.52 -15.95 14.02
C LEU A 501 -20.03 -16.16 14.24
N PHE A 502 -19.21 -15.27 13.68
CA PHE A 502 -17.78 -15.21 13.98
C PHE A 502 -17.54 -14.00 14.87
N ILE A 503 -16.97 -14.25 16.05
CA ILE A 503 -16.53 -13.19 16.97
C ILE A 503 -15.04 -13.03 16.73
N THR A 504 -14.62 -11.82 16.41
CA THR A 504 -13.21 -11.44 16.38
C THR A 504 -12.90 -10.71 17.68
N MET A 505 -12.04 -11.29 18.51
CA MET A 505 -11.53 -10.65 19.72
C MET A 505 -10.16 -10.04 19.41
N SER A 506 -9.89 -8.84 19.92
CA SER A 506 -8.55 -8.26 19.91
C SER A 506 -7.65 -9.06 20.85
N ALA A 507 -6.43 -9.36 20.41
CA ALA A 507 -5.41 -9.90 21.28
C ALA A 507 -4.86 -8.77 22.16
N ALA A 508 -4.57 -9.05 23.43
CA ALA A 508 -3.79 -8.13 24.25
C ALA A 508 -2.33 -8.22 23.79
N GLU A 509 -1.93 -7.31 22.89
CA GLU A 509 -0.63 -7.35 22.21
C GLU A 509 0.55 -7.28 23.18
N THR A 510 0.41 -6.51 24.26
CA THR A 510 1.39 -6.39 25.36
C THR A 510 1.59 -7.68 26.14
N HIS A 511 0.59 -8.56 26.16
CA HIS A 511 0.65 -9.86 26.83
C HIS A 511 0.94 -11.02 25.87
N TRP A 512 1.30 -10.72 24.62
CA TRP A 512 1.59 -11.72 23.61
C TRP A 512 3.11 -11.88 23.41
N PRO A 513 3.77 -12.81 24.14
CA PRO A 513 5.24 -12.89 24.16
C PRO A 513 5.83 -13.23 22.79
N GLU A 514 5.17 -14.07 21.99
CA GLU A 514 5.64 -14.36 20.63
C GLU A 514 5.63 -13.11 19.76
N LEU A 515 4.61 -12.26 19.86
CA LEU A 515 4.55 -11.00 19.13
C LEU A 515 5.68 -10.05 19.54
N LEU A 516 5.99 -9.96 20.84
CA LEU A 516 7.07 -9.11 21.34
C LEU A 516 8.44 -9.54 20.81
N VAL A 517 8.73 -10.85 20.83
CA VAL A 517 9.95 -11.40 20.24
C VAL A 517 10.02 -11.09 18.73
N ILE A 518 8.88 -11.19 18.03
CA ILE A 518 8.80 -10.85 16.61
C ILE A 518 9.08 -9.37 16.37
N LEU A 519 8.52 -8.48 17.18
CA LEU A 519 8.71 -7.04 17.06
C LEU A 519 10.17 -6.65 17.34
N LYS A 520 10.78 -7.15 18.41
CA LYS A 520 12.20 -6.90 18.71
C LYS A 520 13.12 -7.35 17.57
N LYS A 521 12.91 -8.55 17.04
CA LYS A 521 13.71 -9.05 15.92
C LYS A 521 13.49 -8.29 14.61
N THR A 522 12.28 -7.78 14.34
CA THR A 522 11.96 -7.08 13.08
C THR A 522 12.20 -5.58 13.11
N VAL A 523 12.07 -4.94 14.27
CA VAL A 523 12.18 -3.48 14.45
C VAL A 523 13.55 -3.14 15.05
N ASP A 524 13.88 -3.75 16.19
CA ASP A 524 15.10 -3.43 16.95
C ASP A 524 16.32 -4.23 16.45
N LYS A 525 16.07 -5.28 15.65
CA LYS A 525 17.09 -6.22 15.11
C LYS A 525 17.86 -6.95 16.21
N GLU A 526 17.27 -7.07 17.39
CA GLU A 526 17.80 -7.81 18.54
C GLU A 526 17.21 -9.23 18.57
N GLU A 527 18.03 -10.22 18.92
CA GLU A 527 17.59 -11.61 19.09
C GLU A 527 17.36 -11.89 20.58
N ASP A 528 16.17 -11.53 21.06
CA ASP A 528 15.79 -11.76 22.45
C ASP A 528 15.14 -13.13 22.69
N ASN A 529 15.37 -13.67 23.88
CA ASN A 529 14.69 -14.87 24.35
C ASN A 529 13.29 -14.54 24.88
N ARG A 530 12.36 -15.50 24.76
CA ARG A 530 10.95 -15.38 25.22
C ARG A 530 10.79 -14.95 26.68
N GLU A 531 11.74 -15.28 27.54
CA GLU A 531 11.72 -14.94 28.97
C GLU A 531 12.02 -13.44 29.20
N GLN A 532 12.97 -12.87 28.47
CA GLN A 532 13.29 -11.44 28.49
C GLN A 532 12.17 -10.58 27.89
N ALA A 533 11.38 -11.15 26.97
CA ALA A 533 10.23 -10.46 26.38
C ALA A 533 9.05 -10.29 27.36
N LEU A 534 8.94 -11.13 28.39
CA LEU A 534 7.91 -11.04 29.43
C LEU A 534 8.26 -10.05 30.55
N GLU A 535 9.53 -9.66 30.65
CA GLU A 535 10.04 -8.68 31.64
C GLU A 535 9.99 -7.23 31.12
N ILE A 536 9.52 -7.02 29.89
CA ILE A 536 9.35 -5.68 29.32
C ILE A 536 8.08 -5.05 29.94
N ASP A 537 8.27 -4.16 30.90
CA ASP A 537 7.18 -3.32 31.41
C ASP A 537 6.76 -2.28 30.34
N PHE A 538 5.45 -2.20 30.04
CA PHE A 538 4.86 -1.34 29.00
C PHE A 538 4.18 -0.07 29.50
#